data_AF-A0A552E725-F1
#
_entry.id   AF-A0A552E725-F1
#
_cell.length_a   1.000
_cell.length_b   1.000
_cell.length_c   1.000
_cell.angle_alpha   90.00
_cell.angle_beta   90.00
_cell.angle_gamma   90.00
#
_symmetry.space_group_name_H-M   'P 1'
#
loop_
_entity.id
_entity.type
_entity.pdbx_description
1 polymer ?
#
loop_
_entity_poly.entity_id
_entity_poly.type
_entity_poly.pdbx_seq_one_letter_code
_entity_poly.pdbx_strand_id
1 'polypeptide(L)'
;MDEQRAQAYINLIEKLLTCADGEEPNILQANQELIDPEFLQVMENYATGLEQQGNNNNAAWLRNMAQQLGQYLNPQAASIEEYQEFLTVGDIDNRLRCC
;
A
#
# COMPACT_ATOMS: atom_id res chain seq x y z
N MET A 1 13.24 7.13 -9.70
CA MET A 1 11.93 7.23 -10.35
C MET A 1 12.14 7.61 -11.80
N ASP A 2 11.54 6.87 -12.73
CA ASP A 2 11.50 7.21 -14.15
C ASP A 2 10.38 8.24 -14.37
N GLU A 3 10.65 9.33 -15.09
CA GLU A 3 9.67 10.39 -15.36
C GLU A 3 8.43 9.87 -16.09
N GLN A 4 8.58 8.89 -16.99
CA GLN A 4 7.44 8.28 -17.69
C GLN A 4 6.57 7.48 -16.73
N ARG A 5 7.20 6.78 -15.78
CA ARG A 5 6.50 5.98 -14.77
C ARG A 5 5.77 6.87 -13.77
N ALA A 6 6.41 7.95 -13.33
CA ALA A 6 5.75 8.96 -12.50
C ALA A 6 4.52 9.55 -13.19
N GLN A 7 4.61 9.87 -14.48
CA GLN A 7 3.45 10.37 -15.24
C GLN A 7 2.35 9.31 -15.36
N ALA A 8 2.70 8.04 -15.57
CA ALA A 8 1.72 6.96 -15.61
C ALA A 8 0.97 6.82 -14.27
N TYR A 9 1.65 6.97 -13.14
CA TYR A 9 1.03 6.99 -11.82
C TYR A 9 0.06 8.14 -11.63
N ILE A 10 0.45 9.36 -12.02
CA ILE A 10 -0.42 10.52 -11.95
C ILE A 10 -1.66 10.33 -12.83
N ASN A 11 -1.49 9.86 -14.06
CA ASN A 11 -2.61 9.59 -14.97
C ASN A 11 -3.58 8.54 -14.40
N LEU A 12 -3.06 7.49 -13.75
CA LEU A 12 -3.88 6.48 -13.10
C LEU A 12 -4.66 7.06 -11.92
N ILE A 13 -4.03 7.88 -11.08
CA ILE A 13 -4.70 8.57 -9.95
C ILE A 13 -5.83 9.47 -10.47
N GLU A 14 -5.57 10.28 -11.48
CA GLU A 14 -6.59 11.17 -12.06
C GLU A 14 -7.75 10.38 -12.65
N LYS A 15 -7.46 9.25 -13.31
CA LYS A 15 -8.50 8.37 -13.85
C LYS A 15 -9.35 7.75 -12.74
N LEU A 16 -8.75 7.34 -11.63
CA LEU A 16 -9.45 6.82 -10.45
C LEU A 16 -10.33 7.88 -9.78
N LEU A 17 -9.89 9.14 -9.75
CA LEU A 17 -10.64 10.25 -9.15
C LEU A 17 -11.80 10.76 -10.03
N THR A 18 -11.82 10.41 -11.32
CA THR A 18 -12.78 10.95 -12.29
C THR A 18 -13.67 9.89 -12.94
N CYS A 19 -13.41 8.59 -12.70
CA CYS A 19 -14.24 7.52 -13.21
C CYS A 19 -15.61 7.48 -12.54
N ALA A 20 -16.55 6.75 -13.14
CA ALA A 20 -17.84 6.51 -12.51
C ALA A 20 -17.69 5.54 -11.33
N ASP A 21 -18.56 5.69 -10.33
CA ASP A 21 -18.61 4.79 -9.17
C ASP A 21 -18.71 3.32 -9.63
N GLY A 22 -17.80 2.48 -9.16
CA GLY A 22 -17.74 1.06 -9.48
C GLY A 22 -16.86 0.69 -10.67
N GLU A 23 -16.27 1.66 -11.38
CA GLU A 23 -15.29 1.40 -12.44
C GLU A 23 -13.85 1.22 -11.93
N GLU A 24 -13.57 1.61 -10.69
CA GLU A 24 -12.24 1.58 -10.08
C GLU A 24 -11.61 0.19 -10.14
N PRO A 25 -12.31 -0.92 -9.82
CA PRO A 25 -11.71 -2.26 -9.89
C PRO A 25 -11.25 -2.62 -11.30
N ASN A 26 -12.01 -2.25 -12.33
CA ASN A 26 -11.66 -2.52 -13.73
C ASN A 26 -10.45 -1.68 -14.15
N ILE A 27 -10.38 -0.42 -13.72
CA ILE A 27 -9.24 0.47 -13.98
C ILE A 27 -7.98 -0.09 -13.31
N LEU A 28 -8.07 -0.49 -12.04
CA LEU A 28 -6.96 -1.08 -11.31
C LEU A 28 -6.50 -2.40 -11.94
N GLN A 29 -7.44 -3.26 -12.34
CA GLN A 29 -7.14 -4.53 -13.02
C GLN A 29 -6.42 -4.31 -14.36
N ALA A 30 -6.78 -3.27 -15.11
CA ALA A 30 -6.15 -2.95 -16.39
C ALA A 30 -4.75 -2.31 -16.26
N ASN A 31 -4.34 -1.92 -15.05
CA ASN A 31 -3.07 -1.22 -14.80
C ASN A 31 -2.29 -1.91 -13.66
N GLN A 32 -2.42 -3.24 -13.50
CA GLN A 32 -1.80 -3.99 -12.41
C GLN A 32 -0.28 -3.83 -12.36
N GLU A 33 0.38 -3.64 -13.51
CA GLU A 33 1.82 -3.41 -13.58
C GLU A 33 2.28 -2.09 -12.95
N LEU A 34 1.35 -1.14 -12.78
CA LEU A 34 1.59 0.13 -12.11
C LEU A 34 1.31 0.06 -10.61
N ILE A 35 0.60 -0.96 -10.13
CA ILE A 35 0.27 -1.08 -8.70
C ILE A 35 1.47 -1.68 -7.98
N ASP A 36 2.31 -0.80 -7.45
CA ASP A 36 3.49 -1.17 -6.66
C ASP A 36 3.69 -0.20 -5.48
N PRO A 37 4.67 -0.45 -4.58
CA PRO A 37 4.89 0.44 -3.44
C PRO A 37 5.20 1.90 -3.82
N GLU A 38 5.82 2.13 -4.99
CA GLU A 38 6.14 3.48 -5.47
C GLU A 38 4.85 4.22 -5.88
N PHE A 39 3.90 3.55 -6.52
CA PHE A 39 2.57 4.10 -6.82
C PHE A 39 1.81 4.51 -5.56
N LEU A 40 1.83 3.70 -4.49
CA LEU A 40 1.18 4.05 -3.22
C LEU A 40 1.76 5.32 -2.60
N GLN A 41 3.08 5.53 -2.73
CA GLN A 41 3.72 6.77 -2.27
C GLN A 41 3.26 7.98 -3.08
N VAL A 42 3.05 7.82 -4.39
CA VAL A 42 2.51 8.90 -5.23
C VAL A 42 1.05 9.20 -4.88
N MET A 43 0.23 8.19 -4.58
CA MET A 43 -1.14 8.40 -4.10
C MET A 43 -1.17 9.25 -2.82
N GLU A 44 -0.29 8.99 -1.86
CA GLU A 44 -0.18 9.77 -0.61
C GLU A 44 0.25 11.22 -0.86
N ASN A 45 1.25 11.42 -1.73
CA ASN A 45 1.72 12.75 -2.10
C ASN A 45 0.62 13.56 -2.83
N TYR A 46 -0.13 12.91 -3.73
CA TYR A 46 -1.24 13.53 -4.44
C TYR A 46 -2.39 13.87 -3.47
N ALA A 47 -2.72 12.97 -2.54
CA ALA A 47 -3.72 13.23 -1.50
C ALA A 47 -3.33 14.44 -0.63
N THR A 48 -2.06 14.57 -0.25
CA THR A 48 -1.56 15.74 0.50
C THR A 48 -1.75 17.03 -0.30
N GLY A 49 -1.50 17.00 -1.61
CA GLY A 49 -1.76 18.14 -2.50
C GLY A 49 -3.24 18.50 -2.60
N LEU A 50 -4.14 17.50 -2.63
CA LEU A 50 -5.58 17.70 -2.63
C LEU A 50 -6.06 18.36 -1.32
N GLU A 51 -5.55 17.96 -0.16
CA GLU A 51 -5.90 18.59 1.12
C GLU A 51 -5.47 20.04 1.18
N GLN A 52 -4.27 20.36 0.70
CA GLN A 52 -3.79 21.74 0.64
C GLN A 52 -4.67 22.62 -0.25
N GLN A 53 -5.34 22.04 -1.24
CA GLN A 53 -6.30 22.71 -2.11
C GLN A 53 -7.73 22.72 -1.53
N GLY A 54 -7.94 22.15 -0.34
CA GLY A 54 -9.25 22.04 0.31
C GLY A 54 -10.10 20.87 -0.19
N ASN A 55 -9.57 20.00 -1.05
CA ASN A 55 -10.26 18.81 -1.55
C ASN A 55 -10.05 17.59 -0.63
N ASN A 56 -10.49 17.74 0.62
CA ASN A 56 -10.27 16.75 1.68
C ASN A 56 -10.99 15.42 1.42
N ASN A 57 -12.13 15.44 0.72
CA ASN A 57 -12.89 14.23 0.41
C ASN A 57 -12.11 13.32 -0.56
N ASN A 58 -11.61 13.89 -1.66
CA ASN A 58 -10.82 13.13 -2.62
C ASN A 58 -9.49 12.69 -2.00
N ALA A 59 -8.88 13.51 -1.15
CA ALA A 59 -7.68 13.12 -0.41
C ALA A 59 -7.92 11.91 0.49
N ALA A 60 -8.96 11.95 1.32
CA ALA A 60 -9.30 10.86 2.23
C ALA A 60 -9.63 9.57 1.48
N TRP A 61 -10.38 9.67 0.38
CA TRP A 61 -10.67 8.55 -0.51
C TRP A 61 -9.41 7.93 -1.10
N LEU A 62 -8.49 8.77 -1.61
CA LEU A 62 -7.25 8.31 -2.23
C LEU A 62 -6.34 7.61 -1.23
N ARG A 63 -6.25 8.11 0.01
CA ARG A 63 -5.52 7.44 1.10
C ARG A 63 -6.13 6.10 1.48
N ASN A 64 -7.46 6.03 1.57
CA ASN A 64 -8.13 4.77 1.88
C ASN A 64 -7.89 3.72 0.78
N MET A 65 -7.91 4.14 -0.48
CA MET A 65 -7.57 3.26 -1.60
C MET A 65 -6.11 2.80 -1.55
N ALA A 66 -5.17 3.70 -1.28
CA ALA A 66 -3.76 3.36 -1.14
C ALA A 66 -3.52 2.32 -0.02
N GLN A 67 -4.26 2.43 1.10
CA GLN A 67 -4.21 1.43 2.18
C GLN A 67 -4.71 0.05 1.73
N GLN A 68 -5.84 -0.01 1.02
CA GLN A 68 -6.39 -1.27 0.48
C GLN A 68 -5.41 -1.93 -0.50
N LEU A 69 -4.82 -1.14 -1.40
CA LEU A 69 -3.80 -1.63 -2.32
C LEU A 69 -2.52 -2.06 -1.60
N GLY A 70 -2.14 -1.39 -0.51
CA GLY A 70 -1.03 -1.79 0.35
C GLY A 70 -1.22 -3.17 0.97
N GLN A 71 -2.44 -3.48 1.44
CA GLN A 71 -2.78 -4.80 1.94
C GLN A 71 -2.73 -5.87 0.84
N TYR A 72 -3.15 -5.52 -0.38
CA TYR A 72 -3.04 -6.40 -1.54
C TYR A 72 -1.59 -6.73 -1.91
N LEU A 73 -0.69 -5.73 -1.86
CA LEU A 73 0.72 -5.91 -2.18
C LEU A 73 1.50 -6.65 -1.10
N ASN A 74 1.11 -6.52 0.16
CA ASN A 74 1.75 -7.20 1.27
C ASN A 74 0.70 -7.75 2.27
N PRO A 75 0.05 -8.89 1.95
CA PRO A 75 -0.95 -9.47 2.83
C PRO A 75 -0.36 -9.95 4.17
N GLN A 76 0.95 -10.20 4.24
CA GLN A 76 1.64 -10.64 5.46
C GLN A 76 1.93 -9.48 6.44
N ALA A 77 1.91 -8.22 6.01
CA ALA A 77 2.03 -7.08 6.92
C ALA A 77 0.85 -6.96 7.89
N ALA A 78 -0.31 -7.56 7.55
CA ALA A 78 -1.47 -7.65 8.44
C ALA A 78 -1.39 -8.83 9.43
N SER A 79 -0.39 -9.72 9.30
CA SER A 79 -0.27 -10.94 10.11
C SER A 79 1.10 -11.07 10.81
N ILE A 80 1.72 -9.96 11.21
CA ILE A 80 2.90 -10.00 12.09
C ILE A 80 2.44 -9.95 13.56
N GLU A 81 1.60 -10.89 13.96
CA GLU A 81 1.55 -11.40 15.35
C GLU A 81 2.26 -12.75 15.47
N GLU A 82 2.57 -13.44 14.36
CA GLU A 82 3.04 -14.84 14.41
C GLU A 82 4.58 -14.99 14.49
N TYR A 83 5.37 -13.96 14.20
CA TYR A 83 6.84 -14.06 14.25
C TYR A 83 7.44 -13.95 15.66
N GLN A 84 6.65 -13.60 16.67
CA GLN A 84 7.14 -13.57 18.06
C GLN A 84 7.23 -14.96 18.70
N GLU A 85 6.52 -15.98 18.19
CA GLU A 85 6.63 -17.35 18.70
C GLU A 85 7.86 -18.10 18.15
N PHE A 86 8.34 -17.78 16.94
CA PHE A 86 9.51 -18.47 16.37
C PHE A 86 10.84 -18.05 17.02
N LEU A 87 10.88 -16.86 17.65
CA LEU A 87 12.08 -16.37 18.34
C LEU A 87 12.16 -16.79 19.82
N THR A 88 11.10 -17.38 20.39
CA THR A 88 11.09 -17.83 21.79
C THR A 88 11.23 -19.34 21.98
N VAL A 89 11.08 -20.16 20.93
CA VAL A 89 11.16 -21.64 21.04
C VAL A 89 12.55 -22.20 20.65
N GLY A 90 13.55 -21.33 20.49
CA GLY A 90 14.92 -21.70 20.12
C GLY A 90 15.88 -22.04 21.25
N ASP A 91 15.58 -21.69 22.51
CA ASP A 91 16.42 -22.06 23.67
C ASP A 91 15.82 -23.24 24.42
N ILE A 92 15.86 -24.39 23.73
CA ILE A 92 15.74 -25.72 24.33
C ILE A 92 16.95 -25.92 25.27
N ASP A 93 16.68 -26.03 26.56
CA ASP A 93 17.43 -26.80 27.56
C ASP A 93 18.97 -26.82 27.45
N ASN A 94 19.65 -25.77 27.95
CA ASN A 94 20.99 -25.93 28.53
C ASN A 94 20.91 -26.28 30.03
N ARG A 95 20.23 -27.39 30.34
CA ARG A 95 20.43 -28.13 31.60
C ARG A 95 20.98 -29.50 31.26
N LEU A 96 22.31 -29.60 31.13
CA LEU A 96 23.16 -30.69 31.66
C LEU A 96 24.52 -30.75 30.93
N ARG A 97 25.48 -29.93 31.36
CA ARG A 97 26.88 -30.39 31.51
C ARG A 97 27.73 -29.47 32.39
N CYS A 98 28.22 -30.05 33.48
CA CYS A 98 29.39 -29.68 34.28
C CYS A 98 29.25 -28.56 35.33
N CYS A 99 28.67 -28.91 36.49
CA CYS A 99 29.36 -28.97 37.79
C CYS A 99 28.72 -30.09 38.62
#